data_AF-A0A6L9IWV4-F1
#
_entry.id   AF-A0A6L9IWV4-F1
#
_cell.length_a   1.000
_cell.length_b   1.000
_cell.length_c   1.000
_cell.angle_alpha   90.00
_cell.angle_beta   90.00
_cell.angle_gamma   90.00
#
_symmetry.space_group_name_H-M   'P 1'
#
loop_
_entity.id
_entity.type
_entity.pdbx_description
1 polymer ?
#
loop_
_entity_poly.entity_id
_entity_poly.type
_entity_poly.pdbx_seq_one_letter_code
_entity_poly.pdbx_strand_id
1 'polypeptide(L)'
;MARDLIAIGIDDQGQVWGGHFGIAPRYAIYDRGGTLVETRVNPYGAGQGQKQQHHDNPQWIVDLLPECGVFIARRMGKPQMVEALGIRAVLTAEQTPSAALAAFLAETDNRP
;
A
#
# COMPACT_ATOMS: atom_id res chain seq x y z
N MET A 1 0.75 -9.40 16.70
CA MET A 1 0.42 -7.97 16.60
C MET A 1 -0.75 -7.85 15.65
N ALA A 2 -1.76 -7.05 15.99
CA ALA A 2 -2.91 -6.87 15.11
C ALA A 2 -2.50 -6.00 13.91
N ARG A 3 -2.85 -6.45 12.70
CA ARG A 3 -2.55 -5.75 11.44
C ARG A 3 -3.70 -4.81 11.11
N ASP A 4 -3.72 -3.66 11.78
CA ASP A 4 -4.86 -2.74 11.71
C ASP A 4 -4.61 -1.51 10.85
N LEU A 5 -3.39 -1.30 10.39
CA LEU A 5 -3.07 -0.16 9.53
C LEU A 5 -3.32 -0.47 8.05
N ILE A 6 -3.48 0.61 7.29
CA ILE A 6 -3.76 0.62 5.86
C ILE A 6 -2.59 1.33 5.18
N ALA A 7 -1.90 0.67 4.26
CA ALA A 7 -0.83 1.29 3.48
C ALA A 7 -1.32 1.64 2.07
N ILE A 8 -1.00 2.85 1.64
CA ILE A 8 -1.29 3.35 0.28
C ILE A 8 0.03 3.66 -0.40
N GLY A 9 0.26 3.08 -1.58
CA GLY A 9 1.46 3.35 -2.37
C GLY A 9 1.39 4.73 -3.00
N ILE A 10 2.37 5.59 -2.72
CA ILE A 10 2.41 6.98 -3.19
C ILE A 10 3.73 7.32 -3.89
N ASP A 11 3.69 8.34 -4.74
CA ASP A 11 4.88 8.93 -5.35
C ASP A 11 5.53 10.01 -4.47
N ASP A 12 6.62 10.61 -4.98
CA ASP A 12 7.32 11.68 -4.27
C ASP A 12 6.52 12.99 -4.16
N GLN A 13 5.44 13.13 -4.93
CA GLN A 13 4.51 14.26 -4.85
C GLN A 13 3.35 13.99 -3.87
N GLY A 14 3.28 12.80 -3.27
CA GLY A 14 2.21 12.39 -2.37
C GLY A 14 0.92 11.95 -3.06
N GLN A 15 0.95 11.72 -4.38
CA GLN A 15 -0.17 11.16 -5.13
C GLN A 15 -0.13 9.64 -5.13
N VAL A 16 -1.28 9.00 -5.38
CA VAL A 16 -1.34 7.52 -5.49
C VAL A 16 -0.47 7.07 -6.66
N TRP A 17 0.47 6.17 -6.36
CA TRP A 17 1.42 5.68 -7.33
C TRP A 17 0.73 4.95 -8.49
N GLY A 18 1.07 5.33 -9.72
CA GLY A 18 0.50 4.73 -10.93
C GLY A 18 1.09 3.36 -11.31
N GLY A 19 2.26 3.00 -10.76
CA GLY A 19 2.91 1.70 -10.97
C GLY A 19 2.45 0.63 -9.98
N HIS A 20 3.14 -0.51 -9.94
CA HIS A 20 2.84 -1.56 -8.97
C HIS A 20 3.14 -1.10 -7.54
N PHE A 21 2.26 -1.46 -6.60
CA PHE A 21 2.41 -1.14 -5.18
C PHE A 21 3.80 -1.49 -4.61
N GLY A 22 4.34 -2.67 -4.95
CA GLY A 22 5.63 -3.12 -4.41
C GLY A 22 6.84 -2.28 -4.83
N ILE A 23 6.70 -1.43 -5.85
CA ILE A 23 7.74 -0.52 -6.32
C ILE A 23 7.35 0.95 -6.11
N ALA A 24 6.29 1.23 -5.34
CA ALA A 24 5.94 2.60 -5.00
C ALA A 24 7.12 3.27 -4.28
N PRO A 25 7.48 4.52 -4.61
CA PRO A 25 8.57 5.24 -3.94
C PRO A 25 8.38 5.34 -2.42
N ARG A 26 7.13 5.55 -1.97
CA ARG A 26 6.79 5.69 -0.55
C ARG A 26 5.43 5.05 -0.27
N TYR A 27 5.16 4.84 1.02
CA TYR A 27 3.89 4.34 1.54
C TYR A 27 3.33 5.33 2.54
N ALA A 28 2.12 5.82 2.28
CA ALA A 28 1.34 6.56 3.28
C ALA A 28 0.57 5.55 4.13
N ILE A 29 0.82 5.55 5.44
CA ILE A 29 0.27 4.58 6.39
C ILE A 29 -0.81 5.27 7.21
N TYR A 30 -2.02 4.73 7.17
CA TYR A 30 -3.19 5.25 7.85
C TYR A 30 -3.73 4.27 8.88
N ASP A 31 -4.36 4.81 9.91
CA ASP A 31 -5.23 4.01 10.79
C ASP A 31 -6.63 3.81 10.19
N ARG A 32 -7.45 3.00 10.86
CA ARG A 32 -8.85 2.77 10.45
C ARG A 32 -9.76 3.97 10.68
N GLY A 33 -9.32 4.97 11.45
CA GLY A 33 -10.03 6.22 11.66
C GLY A 33 -9.81 7.22 10.51
N GLY A 34 -8.95 6.91 9.55
CA GLY A 34 -8.61 7.78 8.43
C GLY A 34 -7.45 8.73 8.71
N THR A 35 -6.76 8.59 9.85
CA THR A 35 -5.65 9.46 10.24
C THR A 35 -4.34 8.95 9.64
N LEU A 36 -3.57 9.84 9.02
CA LEU A 36 -2.20 9.52 8.57
C LEU A 36 -1.31 9.33 9.79
N VAL A 37 -0.82 8.11 9.98
CA VAL A 37 0.11 7.76 11.06
C VAL A 37 1.52 8.18 10.68
N GLU A 38 1.98 7.79 9.48
CA GLU A 38 3.30 8.16 8.98
C GLU A 38 3.42 7.97 7.46
N THR A 39 4.53 8.42 6.90
CA THR A 39 4.93 8.13 5.51
C THR A 39 6.28 7.42 5.52
N ARG A 40 6.31 6.18 5.04
CA ARG A 40 7.50 5.32 5.01
C ARG A 40 8.12 5.32 3.61
N VAL A 41 9.43 5.50 3.52
CA VAL A 41 10.16 5.40 2.24
C VAL A 41 10.34 3.93 1.89
N ASN A 42 10.12 3.58 0.62
CA ASN A 42 10.42 2.24 0.13
C ASN A 42 11.89 2.18 -0.34
N PRO A 43 12.79 1.45 0.35
CA PRO A 43 14.17 1.30 -0.11
C PRO A 43 14.28 0.57 -1.46
N TYR A 44 13.23 -0.14 -1.87
CA TYR A 44 13.11 -0.86 -3.14
C TYR A 44 12.23 -0.11 -4.17
N GLY A 45 11.85 1.14 -3.88
CA GLY A 45 10.96 1.94 -4.70
C GLY A 45 11.61 2.41 -6.00
N ALA A 46 10.77 2.69 -7.00
CA ALA A 46 11.23 3.28 -8.25
C ALA A 46 11.98 4.61 -7.98
N GLY A 47 13.20 4.75 -8.49
CA GLY A 47 14.02 5.96 -8.33
C GLY A 47 15.08 5.90 -7.23
N GLN A 48 15.04 4.92 -6.32
CA GLN A 48 16.12 4.64 -5.38
C GLN A 48 17.14 3.72 -6.07
N GLY A 49 18.36 4.22 -6.32
CA GLY A 49 19.38 3.62 -7.20
C GLY A 49 19.93 2.24 -6.82
N GLN A 50 19.30 1.49 -5.93
CA GLN A 50 19.65 0.10 -5.66
C GLN A 50 18.93 -0.82 -6.65
N LYS A 51 19.69 -1.23 -7.67
CA LYS A 51 19.52 -2.43 -8.50
C LYS A 51 18.11 -3.03 -8.48
N GLN A 52 17.42 -2.89 -9.61
CA GLN A 52 16.25 -3.65 -10.09
C GLN A 52 16.44 -5.19 -10.08
N GLN A 53 16.98 -5.78 -9.02
CA GLN A 53 17.38 -7.18 -9.02
C GLN A 53 16.33 -8.12 -8.44
N HIS A 54 15.37 -7.71 -7.61
CA HIS A 54 14.42 -8.65 -7.00
C HIS A 54 12.98 -8.13 -7.04
N HIS A 55 12.39 -8.08 -8.23
CA HIS A 55 11.04 -7.55 -8.48
C HIS A 55 9.88 -8.43 -7.96
N ASP A 56 10.18 -9.59 -7.37
CA ASP A 56 9.20 -10.67 -7.23
C ASP A 56 9.02 -11.21 -5.80
N ASN A 57 9.62 -10.60 -4.78
CA ASN A 57 9.42 -11.07 -3.39
C ASN A 57 8.44 -10.16 -2.61
N PRO A 58 7.15 -10.52 -2.51
CA PRO A 58 6.17 -9.76 -1.73
C PRO A 58 6.45 -9.79 -0.23
N GLN A 59 7.24 -10.77 0.26
CA GLN A 59 7.61 -10.86 1.67
C GLN A 59 8.31 -9.60 2.16
N TRP A 60 9.12 -8.95 1.33
CA TRP A 60 9.83 -7.73 1.73
C TRP A 60 8.91 -6.56 2.02
N ILE A 61 7.83 -6.43 1.26
CA ILE A 61 6.85 -5.37 1.50
C ILE A 61 6.03 -5.67 2.76
N VAL A 62 5.76 -6.95 3.02
CA VAL A 62 5.12 -7.38 4.28
C VAL A 62 6.04 -7.13 5.47
N ASP A 63 7.34 -7.42 5.33
CA ASP A 63 8.34 -7.18 6.37
C ASP A 63 8.63 -5.69 6.57
N LEU A 64 8.45 -4.87 5.52
CA LEU A 64 8.55 -3.42 5.58
C LEU A 64 7.31 -2.79 6.20
N LEU A 65 6.14 -3.42 6.10
CA LEU A 65 4.85 -2.93 6.60
C LEU A 65 4.15 -3.99 7.47
N PRO A 66 4.81 -4.54 8.51
CA PRO A 66 4.30 -5.68 9.28
C PRO A 66 3.00 -5.39 10.04
N GLU A 67 2.72 -4.12 10.32
CA GLU A 67 1.53 -3.59 10.99
C GLU A 67 0.34 -3.33 10.05
N CYS A 68 0.56 -3.40 8.74
CA CYS A 68 -0.46 -3.12 7.74
C CYS A 68 -1.20 -4.40 7.33
N GLY A 69 -2.53 -4.38 7.45
CA GLY A 69 -3.41 -5.49 7.04
C GLY A 69 -4.06 -5.27 5.67
N VAL A 70 -3.97 -4.05 5.14
CA VAL A 70 -4.58 -3.65 3.87
C VAL A 70 -3.58 -2.86 3.05
N PHE A 71 -3.44 -3.20 1.78
CA PHE A 71 -2.65 -2.47 0.79
C PHE A 71 -3.56 -1.90 -0.29
N ILE A 72 -3.55 -0.58 -0.46
CA ILE A 72 -4.33 0.13 -1.48
C ILE A 72 -3.38 0.66 -2.56
N ALA A 73 -3.68 0.39 -3.82
CA ALA A 73 -2.88 0.85 -4.95
C ALA A 73 -3.71 0.98 -6.24
N ARG A 74 -3.20 1.74 -7.23
CA ARG A 74 -3.79 1.72 -8.58
C ARG A 74 -3.49 0.44 -9.33
N ARG A 75 -2.33 -0.16 -9.10
CA ARG A 75 -1.93 -1.44 -9.69
C ARG A 75 -1.25 -2.32 -8.66
N MET A 76 -1.61 -3.59 -8.68
CA MET A 76 -0.99 -4.62 -7.85
C MET A 76 -0.31 -5.63 -8.77
N GLY A 77 0.98 -5.90 -8.56
CA GLY A 77 1.72 -6.83 -9.42
C GLY A 77 1.19 -8.26 -9.28
N LYS A 78 1.23 -8.81 -8.06
CA LYS A 78 0.76 -10.17 -7.73
C LYS A 78 -0.10 -10.14 -6.45
N PRO A 79 -1.37 -9.69 -6.52
CA PRO A 79 -2.24 -9.56 -5.34
C PRO A 79 -2.37 -10.86 -4.54
N GLN A 80 -2.48 -12.00 -5.23
CA GLN A 80 -2.60 -13.33 -4.61
C GLN A 80 -1.46 -13.66 -3.64
N MET A 81 -0.25 -13.15 -3.88
CA MET A 81 0.89 -13.46 -3.02
C MET A 81 0.88 -12.65 -1.72
N VAL A 82 0.44 -11.38 -1.75
CA VAL A 82 0.27 -10.60 -0.52
C VAL A 82 -0.97 -11.07 0.25
N GLU A 83 -2.01 -11.51 -0.45
CA GLU A 83 -3.20 -12.14 0.15
C GLU A 83 -2.88 -13.46 0.85
N ALA A 84 -2.02 -14.30 0.26
CA ALA A 84 -1.52 -15.51 0.90
C ALA A 84 -0.74 -15.22 2.20
N LEU A 85 -0.20 -14.01 2.34
CA LEU A 85 0.48 -13.54 3.55
C LEU A 85 -0.48 -12.89 4.55
N GLY A 86 -1.80 -12.94 4.32
CA GLY A 86 -2.81 -12.38 5.20
C GLY A 86 -2.98 -10.86 5.08
N ILE A 87 -2.70 -10.30 3.90
CA ILE A 87 -2.89 -8.88 3.60
C ILE A 87 -3.95 -8.72 2.53
N ARG A 88 -4.95 -7.87 2.77
CA ARG A 88 -5.97 -7.56 1.77
C ARG A 88 -5.41 -6.60 0.72
N ALA A 89 -5.36 -7.03 -0.54
CA ALA A 89 -5.04 -6.17 -1.66
C ALA A 89 -6.30 -5.45 -2.15
N VAL A 90 -6.23 -4.13 -2.30
CA VAL A 90 -7.34 -3.28 -2.79
C VAL A 90 -6.83 -2.44 -3.95
N LEU A 91 -7.58 -2.48 -5.06
CA LEU A 91 -7.33 -1.61 -6.21
C LEU A 91 -8.19 -0.35 -6.08
N THR A 92 -7.61 0.81 -6.37
CA THR A 92 -8.31 2.09 -6.39
C THR A 92 -8.14 2.78 -7.74
N ALA A 93 -9.17 3.50 -8.18
CA ALA A 93 -9.09 4.42 -9.32
C ALA A 93 -8.67 5.83 -8.89
N GLU A 94 -8.65 6.11 -7.59
CA GLU A 94 -8.40 7.45 -7.04
C GLU A 94 -6.96 7.92 -7.27
N GLN A 95 -6.77 9.24 -7.28
CA GLN A 95 -5.47 9.88 -7.49
C GLN A 95 -4.83 10.36 -6.20
N THR A 96 -5.63 10.64 -5.17
CA THR A 96 -5.13 11.10 -3.88
C THR A 96 -5.26 9.99 -2.83
N PRO A 97 -4.30 9.89 -1.88
CA PRO A 97 -4.37 8.89 -0.82
C PRO A 97 -5.63 9.02 0.05
N SER A 98 -6.05 10.27 0.33
CA SER A 98 -7.26 10.54 1.10
C SER A 98 -8.53 10.07 0.40
N ALA A 99 -8.66 10.28 -0.92
CA ALA A 99 -9.80 9.78 -1.68
C ALA A 99 -9.79 8.24 -1.75
N ALA A 100 -8.62 7.64 -2.00
CA ALA A 100 -8.46 6.19 -2.02
C ALA A 100 -8.85 5.55 -0.68
N LEU A 101 -8.45 6.15 0.44
CA LEU A 101 -8.81 5.71 1.78
C LEU A 101 -10.31 5.85 2.05
N ALA A 102 -10.89 7.01 1.73
CA ALA A 102 -12.31 7.27 1.93
C ALA A 102 -13.18 6.27 1.16
N ALA A 103 -12.80 5.96 -0.09
CA ALA A 103 -13.49 4.95 -0.91
C ALA A 103 -13.45 3.57 -0.24
N PHE A 104 -12.26 3.14 0.23
CA PHE A 104 -12.11 1.85 0.91
C PHE A 104 -12.92 1.76 2.23
N LEU A 105 -12.90 2.83 3.03
CA LEU A 105 -13.65 2.87 4.29
C LEU A 105 -15.17 2.84 4.03
N ALA A 106 -15.65 3.57 3.03
CA ALA A 106 -17.06 3.55 2.64
C ALA A 106 -17.52 2.15 2.16
N GLU A 107 -16.69 1.42 1.41
CA GLU A 107 -16.99 0.04 0.99
C GLU A 107 -17.00 -0.96 2.15
N THR A 108 -16.23 -0.70 3.21
CA THR A 108 -16.14 -1.61 4.35
C THR A 108 -17.21 -1.38 5.41
N ASP A 109 -17.68 -0.14 5.56
CA ASP A 109 -18.82 0.21 6.43
C ASP A 109 -20.15 -0.36 5.91
N ASN A 110 -20.26 -0.55 4.59
CA ASN A 110 -21.50 -0.99 3.93
C ASN A 110 -21.67 -2.52 3.84
N ARG A 111 -20.87 -3.32 4.57
CA ARG A 111 -21.08 -4.77 4.65
C ARG A 111 -22.08 -5.10 5.78
N PRO A 112 -23.24 -5.72 5.48
CA PRO A 112 -24.25 -6.08 6.48
C PRO A 112 -23.77 -7.16 7.45
#